data_AF-A0A2A2RYS1-F1
#
_entry.id   AF-A0A2A2RYS1-F1
#
_cell.length_a   1.000
_cell.length_b   1.000
_cell.length_c   1.000
_cell.angle_alpha   90.00
_cell.angle_beta   90.00
_cell.angle_gamma   90.00
#
_symmetry.space_group_name_H-M   'P 1'
#
loop_
_entity.id
_entity.type
_entity.pdbx_description
1 polymer ?
#
loop_
_entity_poly.entity_id
_entity_poly.type
_entity_poly.pdbx_seq_one_letter_code
_entity_poly.pdbx_strand_id
1 'polypeptide(L)'
;MVIAWPAGWGRTLTLSGRCPRLAAQVVTTANKVTVLRILLVPFFVIQVLYYERTGEEWHRLLAILSFAIAAVSDGLDGYIARRYGQQSELGSLLDPLADKLLLGSALILLTFDKRPHLPNLPLWLAGAVLGRDAIQTIGFGVLHYTLGKVPIRPRLAGKIATVLLMVIVSWALLKWPAEWLPPLATAAGIFTIVSGVEYVLDGMRLLGSSPASAAMPPAGPDKPA
;
A
#
# COMPACT_ATOMS: atom_id res chain seq x y z
N MET A 1 47.99 -53.54 6.35
CA MET A 1 48.56 -53.12 5.05
C MET A 1 47.48 -52.30 4.36
N VAL A 2 47.67 -50.98 4.38
CA VAL A 2 46.77 -49.98 3.77
C VAL A 2 47.05 -49.97 2.27
N ILE A 3 46.01 -50.12 1.44
CA ILE A 3 46.03 -49.66 0.06
C ILE A 3 44.68 -48.98 -0.20
N ALA A 4 44.74 -47.67 -0.41
CA ALA A 4 43.61 -46.78 -0.60
C ALA A 4 43.48 -46.36 -2.08
N TRP A 5 42.22 -46.27 -2.52
CA TRP A 5 41.62 -45.49 -3.62
C TRP A 5 42.03 -45.80 -5.08
N PRO A 6 41.05 -45.91 -6.02
CA PRO A 6 40.59 -44.69 -6.70
C PRO A 6 39.08 -44.61 -7.01
N ALA A 7 38.62 -43.36 -7.12
CA ALA A 7 37.57 -42.84 -8.01
C ALA A 7 36.23 -43.59 -8.14
N GLY A 8 35.17 -42.99 -7.57
CA GLY A 8 33.80 -43.40 -7.87
C GLY A 8 32.77 -42.76 -6.96
N TRP A 9 32.67 -41.43 -6.98
CA TRP A 9 31.59 -40.68 -6.32
C TRP A 9 30.24 -40.96 -7.00
N GLY A 10 29.71 -42.16 -6.79
CA GLY A 10 28.31 -42.49 -7.06
C GLY A 10 27.46 -42.06 -5.86
N ARG A 11 27.30 -40.75 -5.66
CA ARG A 11 26.22 -40.25 -4.80
C ARG A 11 24.91 -40.59 -5.48
N THR A 12 24.24 -41.63 -5.00
CA THR A 12 22.83 -41.91 -5.27
C THR A 12 22.01 -40.74 -4.71
N LEU A 13 21.88 -39.70 -5.53
CA LEU A 13 20.86 -38.67 -5.35
C LEU A 13 19.52 -39.37 -5.56
N THR A 14 18.91 -39.81 -4.47
CA THR A 14 17.48 -40.09 -4.43
C THR A 14 16.78 -38.75 -4.67
N LEU A 15 16.45 -38.49 -5.94
CA LEU A 15 15.50 -37.46 -6.34
C LEU A 15 14.14 -37.87 -5.79
N SER A 16 13.94 -37.62 -4.49
CA SER A 16 12.64 -37.46 -3.89
C SER A 16 11.98 -36.30 -4.65
N GLY A 17 11.23 -36.65 -5.68
CA GLY A 17 10.30 -35.77 -6.38
C GLY A 17 9.26 -35.24 -5.39
N ARG A 18 9.64 -34.24 -4.60
CA ARG A 18 8.70 -33.27 -4.07
C ARG A 18 8.35 -32.40 -5.26
N CYS A 19 7.35 -32.82 -6.03
CA CYS A 19 6.54 -31.88 -6.78
C CYS A 19 6.17 -30.76 -5.79
N PRO A 20 6.58 -29.50 -6.01
CA PRO A 20 6.02 -28.42 -5.23
C PRO A 20 4.51 -28.52 -5.44
N ARG A 21 3.75 -28.54 -4.34
CA ARG A 21 2.29 -28.43 -4.39
C ARG A 21 1.93 -27.07 -4.98
N LEU A 22 2.04 -26.95 -6.30
CA LEU A 22 1.41 -25.94 -7.14
C LEU A 22 -0.08 -26.31 -7.31
N ALA A 23 -0.70 -26.78 -6.22
CA ALA A 23 -2.11 -27.08 -6.11
C ALA A 23 -2.72 -26.01 -5.22
N ALA A 24 -2.95 -24.84 -5.84
CA ALA A 24 -4.21 -24.15 -5.74
C ALA A 24 -4.90 -24.16 -4.34
N GLN A 25 -4.38 -23.40 -3.37
CA GLN A 25 -5.24 -22.86 -2.32
C GLN A 25 -5.92 -21.59 -2.84
N VAL A 26 -6.82 -21.75 -3.82
CA VAL A 26 -7.32 -20.65 -4.67
C VAL A 26 -8.38 -19.76 -4.00
N VAL A 27 -8.79 -20.03 -2.76
CA VAL A 27 -9.65 -19.05 -2.05
C VAL A 27 -9.43 -19.12 -0.55
N THR A 28 -8.36 -18.45 -0.09
CA THR A 28 -8.32 -18.00 1.30
C THR A 28 -9.43 -16.96 1.52
N THR A 29 -9.95 -16.87 2.74
CA THR A 29 -10.98 -15.87 3.10
C THR A 29 -10.54 -14.45 2.72
N ALA A 30 -9.25 -14.14 2.91
CA ALA A 30 -8.64 -12.87 2.51
C ALA A 30 -8.84 -12.55 1.02
N ASN A 31 -8.58 -13.50 0.11
CA ASN A 31 -8.69 -13.25 -1.34
C ASN A 31 -10.11 -12.84 -1.76
N LYS A 32 -11.15 -13.40 -1.12
CA LYS A 32 -12.56 -13.06 -1.42
C LYS A 32 -12.87 -11.62 -1.05
N VAL A 33 -12.38 -11.18 0.11
CA VAL A 33 -12.66 -9.83 0.61
C VAL A 33 -11.85 -8.79 -0.17
N THR A 34 -10.61 -9.09 -0.53
CA THR A 34 -9.83 -8.22 -1.41
C THR A 34 -10.49 -8.06 -2.79
N VAL A 35 -10.97 -9.15 -3.41
CA VAL A 35 -11.70 -9.09 -4.69
C VAL A 35 -13.00 -8.30 -4.56
N LEU A 36 -13.76 -8.52 -3.49
CA LEU A 36 -14.96 -7.73 -3.21
C LEU A 36 -14.64 -6.24 -3.12
N ARG A 37 -13.55 -5.87 -2.42
CA ARG A 37 -13.12 -4.48 -2.29
C ARG A 37 -12.77 -3.86 -3.63
N ILE A 38 -12.00 -4.57 -4.45
CA ILE A 38 -11.64 -4.12 -5.80
C ILE A 38 -12.88 -3.88 -6.66
N LEU A 39 -13.94 -4.68 -6.50
CA LEU A 39 -15.23 -4.45 -7.16
C LEU A 39 -16.03 -3.31 -6.54
N LEU A 40 -15.91 -3.07 -5.24
CA LEU A 40 -16.57 -1.96 -4.55
C LEU A 40 -15.99 -0.59 -4.95
N VAL A 41 -14.70 -0.49 -5.31
CA VAL A 41 -14.10 0.78 -5.77
C VAL A 41 -14.79 1.37 -7.00
N PRO A 42 -14.90 0.67 -8.16
CA PRO A 42 -15.59 1.21 -9.32
C PRO A 42 -17.08 1.40 -9.05
N PHE A 43 -17.70 0.54 -8.25
CA PHE A 43 -19.09 0.72 -7.82
C PHE A 43 -19.26 2.04 -7.07
N PHE A 44 -18.41 2.32 -6.07
CA PHE A 44 -18.41 3.57 -5.32
C PHE A 44 -18.27 4.79 -6.25
N VAL A 45 -17.28 4.76 -7.16
CA VAL A 45 -17.04 5.85 -8.12
C VAL A 45 -18.28 6.10 -8.99
N ILE A 46 -18.90 5.05 -9.51
CA ILE A 46 -20.10 5.15 -10.33
C ILE A 46 -21.24 5.79 -9.53
N GLN A 47 -21.46 5.35 -8.28
CA GLN A 47 -22.55 5.90 -7.47
C GLN A 47 -22.35 7.37 -7.12
N VAL A 48 -21.13 7.80 -6.81
CA VAL A 48 -20.83 9.22 -6.57
C VAL A 48 -21.08 10.04 -7.84
N LEU A 49 -20.64 9.57 -9.01
CA LEU A 49 -20.87 10.25 -10.29
C LEU A 49 -22.36 10.35 -10.66
N TYR A 50 -23.16 9.32 -10.36
CA TYR A 50 -24.61 9.34 -10.57
C TYR A 50 -25.30 10.28 -9.58
N TYR A 51 -24.92 10.27 -8.30
CA TYR A 51 -25.44 11.21 -7.31
C TYR A 51 -25.16 12.65 -7.73
N GLU A 52 -23.93 12.95 -8.16
CA GLU A 52 -23.57 14.28 -8.64
C GLU A 52 -24.27 14.69 -9.95
N ARG A 53 -24.77 13.74 -10.73
CA ARG A 53 -25.52 14.01 -11.96
C ARG A 53 -27.02 14.21 -11.73
N THR A 54 -27.59 13.42 -10.83
CA THR A 54 -29.05 13.30 -10.65
C THR A 54 -29.55 13.99 -9.37
N GLY A 55 -28.67 14.16 -8.38
CA GLY A 55 -29.02 14.62 -7.04
C GLY A 55 -29.82 13.58 -6.23
N GLU A 56 -30.01 12.36 -6.73
CA GLU A 56 -30.81 11.35 -6.05
C GLU A 56 -30.09 10.77 -4.83
N GLU A 57 -30.69 10.97 -3.66
CA GLU A 57 -30.17 10.57 -2.36
C GLU A 57 -29.88 9.07 -2.24
N TRP A 58 -30.57 8.24 -3.03
CA TRP A 58 -30.31 6.81 -3.09
C TRP A 58 -28.88 6.48 -3.53
N HIS A 59 -28.35 7.18 -4.53
CA HIS A 59 -26.97 7.00 -4.99
C HIS A 59 -25.96 7.43 -3.93
N ARG A 60 -26.25 8.49 -3.16
CA ARG A 60 -25.41 8.90 -2.03
C ARG A 60 -25.35 7.83 -0.94
N LEU A 61 -26.50 7.26 -0.58
CA LEU A 61 -26.58 6.19 0.42
C LEU A 61 -25.80 4.95 -0.04
N LEU A 62 -25.90 4.57 -1.31
CA LEU A 62 -25.12 3.47 -1.87
C LEU A 62 -23.61 3.77 -1.86
N ALA A 63 -23.20 5.00 -2.16
CA ALA A 63 -21.81 5.42 -2.07
C ALA A 63 -21.29 5.32 -0.63
N ILE A 64 -22.01 5.86 0.36
CA ILE A 64 -21.68 5.74 1.79
C ILE A 64 -21.57 4.27 2.21
N LEU A 65 -22.56 3.45 1.83
CA LEU A 65 -22.60 2.05 2.19
C LEU A 65 -21.42 1.29 1.60
N SER A 66 -21.12 1.49 0.31
CA SER A 66 -19.97 0.86 -0.35
C SER A 66 -18.64 1.27 0.27
N PHE A 67 -18.46 2.55 0.59
CA PHE A 67 -17.27 3.07 1.26
C PHE A 67 -17.12 2.49 2.67
N ALA A 68 -18.19 2.47 3.45
CA ALA A 68 -18.20 1.90 4.80
C ALA A 68 -17.88 0.39 4.79
N ILE A 69 -18.51 -0.37 3.88
CA ILE A 69 -18.23 -1.81 3.73
C ILE A 69 -16.76 -2.02 3.35
N ALA A 70 -16.23 -1.25 2.39
CA ALA A 70 -14.84 -1.37 1.97
C ALA A 70 -13.85 -1.07 3.12
N ALA A 71 -14.08 0.02 3.86
CA ALA A 71 -13.23 0.42 4.99
C ALA A 71 -13.28 -0.57 6.16
N VAL A 72 -14.47 -1.08 6.51
CA VAL A 72 -14.63 -2.07 7.59
C VAL A 72 -14.01 -3.41 7.19
N SER A 73 -14.17 -3.80 5.92
CA SER A 73 -13.59 -5.04 5.40
C SER A 73 -12.06 -5.04 5.49
N ASP A 74 -11.40 -3.91 5.23
CA ASP A 74 -9.94 -3.77 5.41
C ASP A 74 -9.49 -3.96 6.86
N GLY A 75 -10.13 -3.26 7.78
CA GLY A 75 -9.78 -3.36 9.20
C GLY A 75 -10.00 -4.78 9.75
N LEU A 76 -11.08 -5.44 9.31
CA LEU A 76 -11.43 -6.78 9.76
C LEU A 76 -10.46 -7.83 9.21
N ASP A 77 -10.14 -7.80 7.92
CA ASP A 77 -9.16 -8.72 7.33
C ASP A 77 -7.76 -8.50 7.90
N GLY A 78 -7.36 -7.24 8.07
CA GLY A 78 -6.08 -6.90 8.70
C GLY A 78 -5.97 -7.44 10.12
N TYR A 79 -7.07 -7.47 10.87
CA TYR A 79 -7.13 -8.05 12.21
C TYR A 79 -7.11 -9.59 12.18
N ILE A 80 -7.94 -10.21 11.34
CA ILE A 80 -8.02 -11.68 11.21
C ILE A 80 -6.70 -12.24 10.69
N ALA A 81 -6.08 -11.60 9.69
CA ALA A 81 -4.81 -12.02 9.12
C ALA A 81 -3.68 -12.01 10.17
N ARG A 82 -3.62 -11.01 11.04
CA ARG A 82 -2.65 -10.95 12.14
C ARG A 82 -2.88 -12.01 13.20
N ARG A 83 -4.13 -12.40 13.44
CA ARG A 83 -4.49 -13.36 14.48
C ARG A 83 -4.39 -14.82 14.02
N TYR A 84 -4.64 -15.10 12.74
CA TYR A 84 -4.69 -16.47 12.20
C TYR A 84 -3.52 -16.82 11.27
N GLY A 85 -2.63 -15.87 10.93
CA GLY A 85 -1.42 -16.13 10.14
C GLY A 85 -1.67 -16.61 8.71
N GLN A 86 -2.91 -16.51 8.23
CA GLN A 86 -3.31 -16.92 6.87
C GLN A 86 -3.33 -15.71 5.94
N GLN A 87 -2.15 -15.24 5.54
CA GLN A 87 -2.01 -14.23 4.48
C GLN A 87 -1.65 -14.90 3.17
N SER A 88 -2.39 -14.54 2.11
CA SER A 88 -2.00 -14.84 0.73
C SER A 88 -1.07 -13.74 0.25
N GLU A 89 0.02 -14.09 -0.44
CA GLU A 89 0.96 -13.10 -1.01
C GLU A 89 0.23 -12.12 -1.95
N LEU A 90 -0.70 -12.63 -2.78
CA LEU A 90 -1.49 -11.81 -3.70
C LEU A 90 -2.42 -10.85 -2.96
N GLY A 91 -3.16 -11.34 -1.95
CA GLY A 91 -4.05 -10.50 -1.14
C GLY A 91 -3.28 -9.38 -0.42
N SER A 92 -2.12 -9.72 0.17
CA SER A 92 -1.29 -8.75 0.91
C SER A 92 -0.77 -7.59 0.06
N LEU A 93 -0.63 -7.80 -1.25
CA LEU A 93 -0.23 -6.75 -2.20
C LEU A 93 -1.45 -5.98 -2.75
N LEU A 94 -2.58 -6.67 -2.94
CA LEU A 94 -3.81 -6.09 -3.47
C LEU A 94 -4.56 -5.23 -2.45
N ASP A 95 -4.50 -5.56 -1.14
CA ASP A 95 -5.22 -4.80 -0.10
C ASP A 95 -4.79 -3.31 -0.08
N PRO A 96 -3.48 -2.96 0.01
CA PRO A 96 -3.05 -1.57 0.04
C PRO A 96 -3.25 -0.84 -1.30
N LEU A 97 -3.32 -1.59 -2.41
CA LEU A 97 -3.59 -1.03 -3.73
C LEU A 97 -5.06 -0.61 -3.83
N ALA A 98 -5.99 -1.49 -3.42
CA ALA A 98 -7.42 -1.21 -3.42
C ALA A 98 -7.76 -0.01 -2.52
N ASP A 99 -7.13 0.09 -1.35
CA ASP A 99 -7.33 1.22 -0.42
C ASP A 99 -6.88 2.56 -1.01
N LYS A 100 -5.70 2.59 -1.64
CA LYS A 100 -5.20 3.78 -2.34
C LYS A 100 -6.10 4.17 -3.50
N LEU A 101 -6.64 3.20 -4.24
CA LEU A 101 -7.58 3.48 -5.33
C LEU A 101 -8.91 4.02 -4.80
N LEU A 102 -9.44 3.48 -3.70
CA LEU A 102 -10.68 3.96 -3.09
C LEU A 102 -10.52 5.40 -2.59
N LEU A 103 -9.50 5.67 -1.77
CA LEU A 103 -9.26 7.01 -1.23
C LEU A 103 -8.83 8.00 -2.31
N GLY A 104 -7.96 7.58 -3.24
CA GLY A 104 -7.51 8.40 -4.35
C GLY A 104 -8.66 8.78 -5.29
N SER A 105 -9.52 7.83 -5.66
CA SER A 105 -10.69 8.13 -6.48
C SER A 105 -11.70 9.02 -5.75
N ALA A 106 -11.96 8.79 -4.46
CA ALA A 106 -12.81 9.66 -3.66
C ALA A 106 -12.28 11.10 -3.60
N LEU A 107 -10.97 11.27 -3.36
CA LEU A 107 -10.33 12.59 -3.38
C LEU A 107 -10.44 13.26 -4.74
N ILE A 108 -10.16 12.52 -5.82
CA ILE A 108 -10.27 13.07 -7.18
C ILE A 108 -11.69 13.52 -7.46
N LEU A 109 -12.70 12.71 -7.14
CA LEU A 109 -14.11 13.07 -7.33
C LEU A 109 -14.48 14.32 -6.53
N LEU A 110 -14.15 14.37 -5.24
CA LEU A 110 -14.48 15.50 -4.37
C LEU A 110 -13.69 16.79 -4.68
N THR A 111 -12.56 16.69 -5.36
CA THR A 111 -11.71 17.85 -5.71
C THR A 111 -11.94 18.36 -7.13
N PHE A 112 -12.06 17.46 -8.11
CA PHE A 112 -12.19 17.81 -9.52
C PHE A 112 -13.64 17.94 -9.98
N ASP A 113 -14.56 17.20 -9.38
CA ASP A 113 -15.97 17.28 -9.74
C ASP A 113 -16.59 18.50 -9.03
N LYS A 114 -16.52 19.67 -9.68
CA LYS A 114 -17.06 20.95 -9.18
C LYS A 114 -18.59 21.03 -9.28
N ARG A 115 -19.27 19.93 -9.04
CA ARG A 115 -20.72 19.80 -9.15
C ARG A 115 -21.40 20.22 -7.85
N PRO A 116 -22.72 20.52 -7.89
CA PRO A 116 -23.35 21.28 -6.81
C PRO A 116 -23.66 20.46 -5.56
N HIS A 117 -23.55 19.13 -5.58
CA HIS A 117 -24.15 18.29 -4.55
C HIS A 117 -23.21 17.88 -3.43
N LEU A 118 -21.89 17.87 -3.63
CA LEU A 118 -20.87 17.60 -2.61
C LEU A 118 -19.97 18.82 -2.35
N PRO A 119 -19.37 18.89 -1.14
CA PRO A 119 -18.41 19.93 -0.83
C PRO A 119 -17.10 19.74 -1.58
N ASN A 120 -16.57 20.83 -2.13
CA ASN A 120 -15.31 20.83 -2.87
C ASN A 120 -14.11 20.76 -1.91
N LEU A 121 -13.24 19.78 -2.12
CA LEU A 121 -11.97 19.69 -1.42
C LEU A 121 -10.88 20.54 -2.12
N PRO A 122 -9.94 21.11 -1.37
CA PRO A 122 -8.90 21.94 -1.96
C PRO A 122 -7.96 21.11 -2.85
N LEU A 123 -7.67 21.63 -4.05
CA LEU A 123 -6.79 21.01 -5.05
C LEU A 123 -5.40 20.64 -4.52
N TRP A 124 -4.87 21.49 -3.63
CA TRP A 124 -3.55 21.26 -3.03
C TRP A 124 -3.52 19.99 -2.16
N LEU A 125 -4.65 19.59 -1.53
CA LEU A 125 -4.73 18.37 -0.72
C LEU A 125 -4.65 17.13 -1.61
N ALA A 126 -5.46 17.09 -2.68
CA ALA A 126 -5.42 15.98 -3.63
C ALA A 126 -4.03 15.84 -4.26
N GLY A 127 -3.41 16.96 -4.66
CA GLY A 127 -2.04 16.97 -5.17
C GLY A 127 -1.01 16.46 -4.15
N ALA A 128 -1.10 16.88 -2.89
CA ALA A 128 -0.19 16.43 -1.83
C ALA A 128 -0.31 14.92 -1.56
N VAL A 129 -1.53 14.39 -1.49
CA VAL A 129 -1.78 12.96 -1.25
C VAL A 129 -1.34 12.12 -2.43
N LEU A 130 -1.77 12.46 -3.65
CA LEU A 130 -1.40 11.72 -4.86
C LEU A 130 0.12 11.79 -5.11
N GLY A 131 0.73 12.95 -4.89
CA GLY A 131 2.18 13.12 -4.98
C GLY A 131 2.93 12.26 -3.97
N ARG A 132 2.50 12.28 -2.70
CA ARG A 132 3.09 11.43 -1.64
C ARG A 132 2.95 9.94 -1.96
N ASP A 133 1.78 9.51 -2.44
CA ASP A 133 1.54 8.11 -2.77
C ASP A 133 2.34 7.65 -3.99
N ALA A 134 2.53 8.53 -4.99
CA ALA A 134 3.43 8.29 -6.10
C ALA A 134 4.89 8.15 -5.63
N ILE A 135 5.38 9.07 -4.79
CA ILE A 135 6.73 9.01 -4.21
C ILE A 135 6.91 7.71 -3.41
N GLN A 136 5.93 7.32 -2.60
CA GLN A 136 6.03 6.10 -1.80
C GLN A 136 6.06 4.84 -2.68
N THR A 137 5.22 4.79 -3.71
CA THR A 137 5.12 3.63 -4.62
C THR A 137 6.37 3.50 -5.51
N ILE A 138 6.83 4.61 -6.10
CA ILE A 138 8.05 4.64 -6.91
C ILE A 138 9.27 4.35 -6.04
N GLY A 139 9.38 5.00 -4.88
CA GLY A 139 10.49 4.78 -3.95
C GLY A 139 10.56 3.34 -3.45
N PHE A 140 9.42 2.70 -3.20
CA PHE A 140 9.38 1.28 -2.86
C PHE A 140 9.89 0.41 -4.02
N GLY A 141 9.43 0.67 -5.25
CA GLY A 141 9.87 -0.05 -6.44
C GLY A 141 11.38 0.07 -6.70
N VAL A 142 11.92 1.29 -6.62
CA VAL A 142 13.36 1.56 -6.79
C VAL A 142 14.18 0.87 -5.70
N LEU A 143 13.75 0.97 -4.45
CA LEU A 143 14.45 0.38 -3.32
C LEU A 143 14.45 -1.16 -3.39
N HIS A 144 13.32 -1.74 -3.78
CA HIS A 144 13.19 -3.19 -3.99
C HIS A 144 14.08 -3.68 -5.14
N TYR A 145 14.21 -2.89 -6.21
CA TYR A 145 15.08 -3.21 -7.35
C TYR A 145 16.57 -3.10 -7.00
N THR A 146 16.97 -2.09 -6.23
CA THR A 146 18.39 -1.79 -5.94
C THR A 146 18.95 -2.57 -4.75
N LEU A 147 18.17 -2.77 -3.68
CA LEU A 147 18.63 -3.32 -2.40
C LEU A 147 17.96 -4.66 -2.04
N GLY A 148 17.04 -5.15 -2.86
CA GLY A 148 16.25 -6.34 -2.55
C GLY A 148 15.28 -6.10 -1.40
N LYS A 149 15.36 -6.91 -0.32
CA LYS A 149 14.42 -6.83 0.81
C LYS A 149 14.82 -5.75 1.81
N VAL A 150 14.27 -4.56 1.65
CA VAL A 150 14.45 -3.49 2.65
C VAL A 150 13.30 -3.50 3.66
N PRO A 151 13.58 -3.60 4.98
CA PRO A 151 12.55 -3.49 6.00
C PRO A 151 12.11 -2.03 6.10
N ILE A 152 11.05 -1.67 5.36
CA ILE A 152 10.42 -0.36 5.52
C ILE A 152 9.71 -0.33 6.87
N ARG A 153 10.15 0.57 7.76
CA ARG A 153 9.50 0.76 9.05
C ARG A 153 8.17 1.49 8.85
N PRO A 154 7.03 0.94 9.33
CA PRO A 154 5.74 1.61 9.23
C PRO A 154 5.72 2.84 10.13
N ARG A 155 5.57 4.03 9.55
CA ARG A 155 5.50 5.30 10.29
C ARG A 155 4.08 5.68 10.69
N LEU A 156 3.94 6.26 11.88
CA LEU A 156 2.65 6.68 12.45
C LEU A 156 2.05 7.88 11.71
N ALA A 157 2.88 8.83 11.24
CA ALA A 157 2.42 10.01 10.50
C ALA A 157 1.62 9.64 9.25
N GLY A 158 2.08 8.65 8.49
CA GLY A 158 1.38 8.16 7.30
C GLY A 158 0.04 7.50 7.62
N LYS A 159 -0.06 6.78 8.75
CA LYS A 159 -1.33 6.19 9.22
C LYS A 159 -2.32 7.26 9.65
N ILE A 160 -1.85 8.27 10.38
CA ILE A 160 -2.68 9.40 10.81
C ILE A 160 -3.21 10.15 9.59
N ALA A 161 -2.35 10.42 8.60
CA ALA A 161 -2.77 11.03 7.34
C ALA A 161 -3.88 10.23 6.66
N THR A 162 -3.74 8.92 6.51
CA THR A 162 -4.76 8.07 5.86
C THR A 162 -6.07 8.03 6.64
N VAL A 163 -6.02 7.99 7.98
CA VAL A 163 -7.23 8.02 8.82
C VAL A 163 -7.94 9.36 8.67
N LEU A 164 -7.20 10.48 8.67
CA LEU A 164 -7.78 11.80 8.44
C LEU A 164 -8.44 11.89 7.06
N LEU A 165 -7.84 11.30 6.02
CA LEU A 165 -8.45 11.25 4.69
C LEU A 165 -9.73 10.42 4.66
N MET A 166 -9.77 9.27 5.32
CA MET A 166 -10.99 8.47 5.48
C MET A 166 -12.10 9.26 6.17
N VAL A 167 -11.75 10.03 7.22
CA VAL A 167 -12.69 10.91 7.92
C VAL A 167 -13.19 12.02 7.00
N ILE A 168 -12.30 12.69 6.27
CA ILE A 168 -12.66 13.76 5.32
C ILE A 168 -13.63 13.25 4.24
N VAL A 169 -13.33 12.11 3.62
CA VAL A 169 -14.20 11.51 2.60
C VAL A 169 -15.55 11.14 3.19
N SER A 170 -15.58 10.52 4.36
CA SER A 170 -16.83 10.18 5.06
C SER A 170 -17.65 11.44 5.38
N TRP A 171 -17.00 12.47 5.91
CA TRP A 171 -17.63 13.75 6.27
C TRP A 171 -18.23 14.45 5.05
N ALA A 172 -17.52 14.43 3.93
CA ALA A 172 -17.98 14.97 2.66
C ALA A 172 -19.22 14.22 2.14
N LEU A 173 -19.20 12.88 2.16
CA LEU A 173 -20.32 12.05 1.72
C LEU A 173 -21.56 12.21 2.62
N LEU A 174 -21.38 12.43 3.93
CA LEU A 174 -22.46 12.69 4.87
C LEU A 174 -23.07 14.10 4.75
N LYS A 175 -22.48 14.98 3.92
CA LYS A 175 -22.86 16.41 3.78
C LYS A 175 -22.94 17.14 5.12
N TRP A 176 -22.05 16.80 6.03
CA TRP A 176 -21.93 17.52 7.31
C TRP A 176 -21.26 18.89 7.09
N PRO A 177 -21.21 19.84 8.05
CA PRO A 177 -21.06 21.25 7.73
C PRO A 177 -19.67 21.45 7.10
N ALA A 178 -19.63 22.06 5.92
CA ALA A 178 -18.40 22.18 5.14
C ALA A 178 -17.33 23.04 5.85
N GLU A 179 -17.70 23.79 6.88
CA GLU A 179 -16.81 24.60 7.73
C GLU A 179 -15.69 23.80 8.38
N TRP A 180 -15.94 22.51 8.67
CA TRP A 180 -14.93 21.63 9.28
C TRP A 180 -13.99 20.99 8.26
N LEU A 181 -14.29 21.05 6.96
CA LEU A 181 -13.47 20.44 5.92
C LEU A 181 -12.12 21.16 5.71
N PRO A 182 -12.03 22.51 5.64
CA PRO A 182 -10.75 23.20 5.52
C PRO A 182 -9.74 22.89 6.65
N PRO A 183 -10.09 22.95 7.94
CA PRO A 183 -9.13 22.64 9.01
C PRO A 183 -8.74 21.15 9.04
N LEU A 184 -9.67 20.24 8.71
CA LEU A 184 -9.34 18.81 8.57
C LEU A 184 -8.41 18.58 7.38
N ALA A 185 -8.68 19.22 6.24
CA ALA A 185 -7.86 19.15 5.04
C ALA A 185 -6.44 19.67 5.32
N THR A 186 -6.29 20.82 5.98
CA THR A 186 -4.96 21.35 6.37
C THR A 186 -4.21 20.39 7.29
N ALA A 187 -4.87 19.84 8.31
CA ALA A 187 -4.26 18.84 9.19
C ALA A 187 -3.81 17.59 8.41
N ALA A 188 -4.69 17.01 7.59
CA ALA A 188 -4.38 15.85 6.75
C ALA A 188 -3.21 16.14 5.79
N GLY A 189 -3.20 17.33 5.19
CA GLY A 189 -2.14 17.82 4.33
C GLY A 189 -0.79 17.89 5.03
N ILE A 190 -0.74 18.49 6.23
CA ILE A 190 0.49 18.59 7.04
C ILE A 190 1.03 17.20 7.35
N PHE A 191 0.19 16.28 7.85
CA PHE A 191 0.62 14.92 8.15
C PHE A 191 1.08 14.15 6.90
N THR A 192 0.45 14.41 5.75
CA THR A 192 0.85 13.83 4.46
C THR A 192 2.24 14.31 4.04
N ILE A 193 2.49 15.61 4.13
CA ILE A 193 3.79 16.21 3.79
C ILE A 193 4.87 15.69 4.74
N VAL A 194 4.61 15.71 6.05
CA VAL A 194 5.54 15.18 7.06
C VAL A 194 5.87 13.71 6.78
N SER A 195 4.85 12.88 6.53
CA SER A 195 5.05 11.48 6.17
C SER A 195 5.86 11.31 4.88
N GLY A 196 5.66 12.18 3.89
CA GLY A 196 6.41 12.15 2.62
C GLY A 196 7.88 12.49 2.82
N VAL A 197 8.18 13.55 3.58
CA VAL A 197 9.56 13.96 3.90
C VAL A 197 10.28 12.87 4.69
N GLU A 198 9.63 12.33 5.72
CA GLU A 198 10.17 11.23 6.52
C GLU A 198 10.53 10.01 5.66
N TYR A 199 9.70 9.68 4.68
CA TYR A 199 9.95 8.56 3.77
C TYR A 199 11.16 8.80 2.86
N VAL A 200 11.27 10.01 2.28
CA VAL A 200 12.40 10.37 1.41
C VAL A 200 13.71 10.35 2.17
N LEU A 201 13.74 10.90 3.39
CA LEU A 201 14.92 10.91 4.24
C LEU A 201 15.39 9.49 4.61
N ASP A 202 14.45 8.59 4.91
CA ASP A 202 14.78 7.19 5.15
C ASP A 202 15.34 6.49 3.90
N GLY A 203 14.73 6.72 2.75
CA GLY A 203 15.20 6.18 1.47
C GLY A 203 16.65 6.61 1.17
N MET A 204 16.97 7.89 1.39
CA MET A 204 18.32 8.42 1.22
C MET A 204 19.33 7.80 2.20
N ARG A 205 18.95 7.61 3.46
CA ARG A 205 19.80 6.97 4.48
C ARG A 205 20.12 5.53 4.13
N LEU A 206 19.13 4.79 3.61
CA LEU A 206 19.28 3.39 3.20
C LEU A 206 20.19 3.23 1.98
N LEU A 207 20.10 4.14 1.00
CA LEU A 207 21.01 4.16 -0.15
C LEU A 207 22.44 4.54 0.26
N GLY A 208 22.60 5.51 1.17
CA GLY A 208 23.91 5.93 1.67
C GLY A 208 24.62 4.90 2.55
N SER A 209 23.89 3.94 3.12
CA SER A 209 24.45 2.82 3.90
C SER A 209 24.66 1.54 3.07
N SER A 210 24.39 1.59 1.76
CA SER A 210 24.66 0.49 0.82
C SER A 210 26.18 0.32 0.56
N PRO A 211 26.71 -0.90 0.36
CA PRO A 211 28.15 -1.23 0.48
C PRO A 211 29.11 -0.63 -0.56
N ALA A 212 28.70 0.33 -1.38
CA ALA A 212 29.60 1.03 -2.28
C ALA A 212 30.71 1.80 -1.53
N SER A 213 30.47 2.15 -0.25
CA SER A 213 31.50 2.73 0.63
C SER A 213 32.42 1.69 1.29
N ALA A 214 32.18 0.39 1.11
CA ALA A 214 33.02 -0.69 1.63
C ALA A 214 33.95 -1.29 0.55
N ALA A 215 34.04 -0.66 -0.62
CA ALA A 215 34.98 -1.06 -1.65
C ALA A 215 36.40 -0.53 -1.33
N MET A 216 37.26 -1.49 -0.98
CA MET A 216 38.72 -1.50 -1.05
C MET A 216 39.49 -1.22 0.25
N PRO A 217 39.88 -2.27 1.00
CA PRO A 217 41.05 -2.20 1.87
C PRO A 217 42.29 -1.91 1.01
N PRO A 218 43.23 -1.04 1.43
CA PRO A 218 44.49 -0.88 0.72
C PRO A 218 45.21 -2.22 0.66
N ALA A 219 45.66 -2.60 -0.55
CA ALA A 219 46.50 -3.77 -0.77
C ALA A 219 47.67 -3.74 0.22
N GLY A 220 47.74 -4.73 1.11
CA GLY A 220 48.82 -4.87 2.07
C GLY A 220 50.17 -5.03 1.35
N PRO A 221 51.27 -4.56 1.96
CA PRO A 221 52.57 -4.54 1.29
C PRO A 221 53.06 -5.96 1.02
N ASP A 222 53.38 -6.21 -0.24
CA ASP A 222 54.11 -7.38 -0.71
C ASP A 222 55.47 -7.41 0.00
N LYS A 223 55.70 -8.43 0.85
CA LYS A 223 57.02 -8.70 1.43
C LYS A 223 57.65 -9.86 0.67
N PRO A 224 58.70 -9.62 -0.14
CA PRO A 224 59.58 -10.69 -0.56
C PRO A 224 60.52 -11.12 0.58
N ALA A 225 60.96 -12.37 0.47
CA ALA A 225 61.71 -13.21 1.40
C ALA A 225 62.93 -12.58 2.09
#